data_AF-A0A2T7MEM5-F1
#
_entry.id   AF-A0A2T7MEM5-F1
#
_cell.length_a   1.000
_cell.length_b   1.000
_cell.length_c   1.000
_cell.angle_alpha   90.00
_cell.angle_beta   90.00
_cell.angle_gamma   90.00
#
_symmetry.space_group_name_H-M   'P 1'
#
loop_
_entity.id
_entity.type
_entity.pdbx_description
1 polymer ?
#
loop_
_entity_poly.entity_id
_entity_poly.type
_entity_poly.pdbx_seq_one_letter_code
_entity_poly.pdbx_strand_id
1 'polypeptide(L)'
;MLLQDDLRPRVEVPAPPLPPREYGLFSAAVPIDRPHGPWTYGFEYQSRGCTGPARLWPVCETPTSQVLDVPVITRFIVSRVGTQFFLEAQLQPLAPELDGLNLTFEAASAHTGSTGPWVELFEGGLASIALWDVDPQPLTWPVEVRETTLGLHAAGEITIAQGAGSLELTVQVTLPPVRRRKTIGDPGPWIGGHTTGVYAGVHCAPTPRFNEEAEQMARLHLEQGEECAVERFLWDEMMDEGPLPLPGHDDPVELHQVLGEVEEELFQRLQGAGVLHLPARLAVPLTGSRYFIWEDDGHAHTRLGTKVVFSPCYDPVNRPDGTTNARGEFTIVGTGPVMVLRSPVEMFNRVAERTNDRIALAERFYGVAWDCALVWSTGKICGC
;
A
#
# COMPACT_ATOMS: atom_id res chain seq x y z
N MET A 1 28.50 14.91 69.82
CA MET A 1 27.91 13.58 70.06
C MET A 1 27.73 12.95 68.69
N LEU A 2 28.77 12.23 68.23
CA LEU A 2 28.76 11.53 66.95
C LEU A 2 27.97 10.23 67.17
N LEU A 3 26.88 10.05 66.41
CA LEU A 3 26.18 8.78 66.34
C LEU A 3 27.20 7.73 65.89
N GLN A 4 27.55 6.81 66.79
CA GLN A 4 28.25 5.58 66.43
C GLN A 4 27.33 4.83 65.48
N ASP A 5 27.64 4.90 64.19
CA ASP A 5 26.99 4.08 63.17
C ASP A 5 27.04 2.62 63.61
N ASP A 6 25.87 2.02 63.71
CA ASP A 6 25.62 0.63 64.08
C ASP A 6 26.36 -0.27 63.08
N LEU A 7 27.57 -0.71 63.43
CA LEU A 7 28.50 -1.56 62.65
C LEU A 7 27.99 -3.00 62.51
N ARG A 8 26.68 -3.19 62.31
CA ARG A 8 26.16 -4.51 61.96
C ARG A 8 26.57 -4.83 60.52
N PRO A 9 27.02 -6.07 60.25
CA PRO A 9 27.28 -6.51 58.89
C PRO A 9 26.00 -6.33 58.08
N ARG A 10 26.08 -5.54 57.00
CA ARG A 10 24.99 -5.40 56.04
C ARG A 10 24.97 -6.65 55.18
N VAL A 11 23.80 -7.28 55.06
CA VAL A 11 23.58 -8.40 54.15
C VAL A 11 23.12 -7.81 52.83
N GLU A 12 23.83 -8.12 51.76
CA GLU A 12 23.39 -7.81 50.41
C GLU A 12 22.15 -8.66 50.10
N VAL A 13 21.06 -7.99 49.72
CA VAL A 13 19.82 -8.64 49.29
C VAL A 13 19.59 -8.30 47.82
N PRO A 14 19.18 -9.27 46.99
CA PRO A 14 18.89 -9.01 45.59
C PRO A 14 17.77 -7.97 45.49
N ALA A 15 17.87 -7.09 44.49
CA ALA A 15 16.80 -6.16 44.16
C ALA A 15 15.52 -6.95 43.82
N PRO A 16 14.33 -6.42 44.15
CA PRO A 16 13.09 -7.04 43.72
C PRO A 16 13.06 -7.12 42.19
N PRO A 17 12.57 -8.24 41.61
CA PRO A 17 12.45 -8.35 40.17
C PRO A 17 11.48 -7.28 39.65
N LEU A 18 11.89 -6.54 38.63
CA LEU A 18 11.00 -5.63 37.92
C LEU A 18 10.19 -6.45 36.91
N PRO A 19 8.85 -6.42 36.96
CA PRO A 19 8.05 -7.08 35.94
C PRO A 19 8.30 -6.41 34.57
N PRO A 20 8.19 -7.15 33.46
CA PRO A 20 8.19 -6.55 32.13
C PRO A 20 7.02 -5.58 31.99
N ARG A 21 7.17 -4.58 31.12
CA ARG A 21 6.08 -3.63 30.88
C ARG A 21 4.98 -4.32 30.09
N GLU A 22 3.76 -4.15 30.58
CA GLU A 22 2.58 -4.74 29.95
C GLU A 22 2.20 -4.03 28.65
N TYR A 23 2.22 -2.68 28.61
CA TYR A 23 1.65 -1.91 27.49
C TYR A 23 2.68 -1.28 26.55
N GLY A 24 3.88 -1.86 26.44
CA GLY A 24 4.94 -1.36 25.56
C GLY A 24 4.90 -1.93 24.14
N LEU A 25 5.96 -1.67 23.37
CA LEU A 25 6.10 -2.17 22.01
C LEU A 25 6.04 -3.69 21.94
N PHE A 26 6.58 -4.41 22.93
CA PHE A 26 6.64 -5.87 22.90
C PHE A 26 5.28 -6.53 23.14
N SER A 27 4.28 -5.81 23.68
CA SER A 27 2.89 -6.29 23.68
C SER A 27 2.19 -6.00 22.36
N ALA A 28 2.46 -4.88 21.69
CA ALA A 28 1.89 -4.67 20.36
C ALA A 28 2.52 -5.60 19.28
N ALA A 29 3.82 -5.87 19.40
CA ALA A 29 4.62 -6.63 18.45
C ALA A 29 5.55 -7.60 19.19
N VAL A 30 5.07 -8.84 19.39
CA VAL A 30 5.86 -9.89 20.06
C VAL A 30 7.17 -10.12 19.32
N PRO A 31 8.33 -9.95 19.97
CA PRO A 31 9.62 -10.17 19.33
C PRO A 31 9.77 -11.59 18.79
N ILE A 32 10.21 -11.71 17.53
CA ILE A 32 10.50 -12.98 16.88
C ILE A 32 11.97 -13.29 17.10
N ASP A 33 12.24 -14.30 17.93
CA ASP A 33 13.60 -14.77 18.18
C ASP A 33 14.20 -15.37 16.91
N ARG A 34 15.36 -14.85 16.50
CA ARG A 34 16.12 -15.28 15.33
C ARG A 34 17.60 -15.42 15.69
N PRO A 35 18.29 -16.49 15.27
CA PRO A 35 19.73 -16.57 15.47
C PRO A 35 20.43 -15.40 14.74
N HIS A 36 21.63 -15.03 15.18
CA HIS A 36 22.47 -14.08 14.44
C HIS A 36 22.60 -14.51 12.98
N GLY A 37 22.54 -13.54 12.08
CA GLY A 37 22.59 -13.79 10.64
C GLY A 37 22.52 -12.50 9.85
N PRO A 38 22.41 -12.58 8.51
CA PRO A 38 22.44 -11.41 7.64
C PRO A 38 21.40 -10.33 7.96
N TRP A 39 20.30 -10.69 8.61
CA TRP A 39 19.25 -9.76 9.01
C TRP A 39 19.74 -8.67 9.98
N THR A 40 20.85 -8.89 10.71
CA THR A 40 21.44 -7.88 11.61
C THR A 40 22.10 -6.72 10.86
N TYR A 41 22.19 -6.80 9.53
CA TYR A 41 22.62 -5.71 8.65
C TYR A 41 21.44 -5.03 7.94
N GLY A 42 20.20 -5.37 8.30
CA GLY A 42 18.97 -4.97 7.62
C GLY A 42 18.20 -6.18 7.10
N PHE A 43 16.89 -6.02 6.97
CA PHE A 43 16.01 -7.05 6.42
C PHE A 43 14.92 -6.42 5.56
N GLU A 44 14.32 -7.21 4.68
CA GLU A 44 13.19 -6.77 3.85
C GLU A 44 12.09 -7.82 3.86
N TYR A 45 10.84 -7.36 3.76
CA TYR A 45 9.69 -8.22 3.56
C TYR A 45 8.67 -7.56 2.64
N GLN A 46 7.85 -8.39 1.98
CA GLN A 46 6.80 -7.89 1.11
C GLN A 46 5.57 -7.50 1.95
N SER A 47 5.15 -6.24 1.83
CA SER A 47 3.95 -5.72 2.49
C SER A 47 2.71 -6.50 2.08
N ARG A 48 1.84 -6.77 3.05
CA ARG A 48 0.48 -7.28 2.79
C ARG A 48 -0.59 -6.23 3.05
N GLY A 49 -0.32 -5.23 3.89
CA GLY A 49 -1.26 -4.14 4.16
C GLY A 49 -1.50 -3.28 2.92
N CYS A 50 -0.48 -3.16 2.06
CA CYS A 50 -0.39 -2.13 1.03
C CYS A 50 -0.46 -2.67 -0.41
N THR A 51 -0.95 -3.90 -0.59
CA THR A 51 -1.11 -4.55 -1.90
C THR A 51 -2.29 -4.00 -2.73
N GLY A 52 -2.90 -2.90 -2.30
CA GLY A 52 -4.11 -2.32 -2.87
C GLY A 52 -5.38 -3.14 -2.53
N PRO A 53 -6.56 -2.50 -2.49
CA PRO A 53 -7.78 -3.13 -1.99
C PRO A 53 -8.22 -4.30 -2.87
N ALA A 54 -8.89 -5.28 -2.26
CA ALA A 54 -9.65 -6.27 -3.00
C ALA A 54 -10.66 -5.58 -3.95
N ARG A 55 -10.67 -6.00 -5.21
CA ARG A 55 -11.54 -5.42 -6.24
C ARG A 55 -12.77 -6.31 -6.44
N LEU A 56 -13.95 -5.71 -6.47
CA LEU A 56 -15.18 -6.42 -6.84
C LEU A 56 -15.11 -6.87 -8.31
N TRP A 57 -15.63 -8.07 -8.58
CA TRP A 57 -15.79 -8.58 -9.93
C TRP A 57 -17.25 -8.90 -10.24
N PRO A 58 -17.85 -8.31 -11.28
CA PRO A 58 -17.36 -7.17 -12.08
C PRO A 58 -17.53 -5.85 -11.30
N VAL A 59 -16.61 -4.89 -11.46
CA VAL A 59 -16.88 -3.50 -11.03
C VAL A 59 -18.06 -3.02 -11.88
N CYS A 60 -19.14 -2.54 -11.27
CA CYS A 60 -20.34 -2.06 -11.98
C CYS A 60 -20.10 -0.77 -12.78
N GLU A 61 -18.97 -0.63 -13.47
CA GLU A 61 -18.93 0.24 -14.63
C GLU A 61 -19.86 -0.39 -15.65
N THR A 62 -20.98 0.26 -15.94
CA THR A 62 -21.79 -0.05 -17.13
C THR A 62 -20.80 -0.15 -18.28
N PRO A 63 -20.74 -1.27 -19.03
CA PRO A 63 -19.87 -1.30 -20.19
C PRO A 63 -20.36 -0.18 -21.10
N THR A 64 -19.65 0.94 -21.12
CA THR A 64 -19.94 2.00 -22.05
C THR A 64 -19.62 1.38 -23.39
N SER A 65 -20.66 1.04 -24.15
CA SER A 65 -20.49 0.75 -25.57
C SER A 65 -19.77 1.97 -26.13
N GLN A 66 -18.48 1.85 -26.40
CA GLN A 66 -17.79 2.87 -27.17
C GLN A 66 -18.26 2.68 -28.60
N VAL A 67 -19.19 3.54 -29.01
CA VAL A 67 -19.41 3.79 -30.44
C VAL A 67 -18.18 4.57 -30.87
N LEU A 68 -17.26 3.88 -31.54
CA LEU A 68 -16.15 4.56 -32.20
C LEU A 68 -16.64 4.93 -33.59
N ASP A 69 -16.78 6.22 -33.86
CA ASP A 69 -16.90 6.71 -35.23
C ASP A 69 -15.52 6.56 -35.88
N VAL A 70 -15.28 5.41 -36.53
CA VAL A 70 -14.04 5.20 -37.29
C VAL A 70 -14.28 5.75 -38.69
N PRO A 71 -13.69 6.89 -39.07
CA PRO A 71 -13.69 7.28 -40.47
C PRO A 71 -12.92 6.20 -41.25
N VAL A 72 -13.59 5.55 -42.18
CA VAL A 72 -12.95 4.63 -43.13
C VAL A 72 -12.85 5.38 -44.44
N ILE A 73 -11.63 5.68 -44.89
CA ILE A 73 -11.50 6.20 -46.26
C ILE A 73 -11.68 5.01 -47.18
N THR A 74 -12.77 5.08 -47.93
CA THR A 74 -13.05 4.19 -49.05
C THR A 74 -12.56 4.83 -50.32
N ARG A 75 -11.53 4.25 -50.95
CA ARG A 75 -11.22 4.61 -52.33
C ARG A 75 -12.20 3.86 -53.24
N PHE A 76 -12.99 4.61 -54.01
CA PHE A 76 -13.90 4.04 -54.98
C PHE A 76 -13.29 4.09 -56.38
N ILE A 77 -13.21 2.94 -57.03
CA ILE A 77 -12.94 2.85 -58.45
C ILE A 77 -14.27 2.51 -59.12
N VAL A 78 -14.84 3.49 -59.82
CA VAL A 78 -16.02 3.28 -60.65
C VAL A 78 -15.55 2.88 -62.04
N SER A 79 -15.88 1.67 -62.46
CA SER A 79 -15.68 1.23 -63.85
C SER A 79 -17.01 0.89 -64.49
N ARG A 80 -17.16 1.19 -65.79
CA ARG A 80 -18.38 0.89 -66.55
C ARG A 80 -18.06 -0.15 -67.61
N VAL A 81 -18.81 -1.25 -67.63
CA VAL A 81 -18.73 -2.27 -68.67
C VAL A 81 -20.12 -2.45 -69.26
N GLY A 82 -20.35 -1.88 -70.45
CA GLY A 82 -21.68 -1.86 -71.07
C GLY A 82 -22.69 -0.98 -70.32
N THR A 83 -23.84 -1.54 -69.93
CA THR A 83 -24.86 -0.89 -69.11
C THR A 83 -24.62 -1.06 -67.60
N GLN A 84 -23.59 -1.79 -67.21
CA GLN A 84 -23.28 -2.09 -65.82
C GLN A 84 -22.25 -1.10 -65.26
N PHE A 85 -22.48 -0.67 -64.03
CA PHE A 85 -21.50 0.04 -63.21
C PHE A 85 -20.95 -0.91 -62.16
N PHE A 86 -19.62 -0.96 -62.06
CA PHE A 86 -18.88 -1.65 -61.02
C PHE A 86 -18.29 -0.60 -60.11
N LEU A 87 -18.63 -0.68 -58.83
CA LEU A 87 -18.02 0.13 -57.80
C LEU A 87 -17.11 -0.79 -56.99
N GLU A 88 -15.80 -0.61 -57.13
CA GLU A 88 -14.82 -1.27 -56.27
C GLU A 88 -14.46 -0.33 -55.12
N ALA A 89 -14.76 -0.74 -53.89
CA ALA A 89 -14.46 0.01 -52.68
C ALA A 89 -13.30 -0.67 -51.94
N GLN A 90 -12.21 0.07 -51.73
CA GLN A 90 -11.14 -0.36 -50.83
C GLN A 90 -11.31 0.34 -49.50
N LEU A 91 -11.68 -0.40 -48.46
CA LEU A 91 -11.84 0.11 -47.10
C LEU A 91 -10.47 0.17 -46.42
N GLN A 92 -9.97 1.37 -46.10
CA GLN A 92 -8.78 1.53 -45.28
C GLN A 92 -9.15 2.24 -43.97
N PRO A 93 -8.99 1.61 -42.79
CA PRO A 93 -9.27 2.25 -41.52
C PRO A 93 -8.30 3.44 -41.35
N LEU A 94 -8.83 4.63 -40.99
CA LEU A 94 -8.00 5.82 -40.81
C LEU A 94 -7.48 6.02 -39.38
N ALA A 95 -7.90 5.18 -38.44
CA ALA A 95 -7.55 5.33 -37.04
C ALA A 95 -6.19 4.66 -36.74
N PRO A 96 -5.15 5.42 -36.34
CA PRO A 96 -3.85 4.86 -35.96
C PRO A 96 -3.90 3.99 -34.70
N GLU A 97 -4.98 4.07 -33.92
CA GLU A 97 -5.23 3.25 -32.74
C GLU A 97 -5.56 1.78 -33.08
N LEU A 98 -5.88 1.50 -34.36
CA LEU A 98 -6.12 0.16 -34.88
C LEU A 98 -4.91 -0.41 -35.64
N ASP A 99 -3.76 0.30 -35.69
CA ASP A 99 -2.54 -0.21 -36.32
C ASP A 99 -2.08 -1.51 -35.63
N GLY A 100 -2.02 -2.61 -36.40
CA GLY A 100 -1.62 -3.93 -35.92
C GLY A 100 -2.78 -4.91 -35.64
N LEU A 101 -4.04 -4.46 -35.67
CA LEU A 101 -5.20 -5.36 -35.75
C LEU A 101 -5.41 -5.76 -37.21
N ASN A 102 -5.04 -7.00 -37.56
CA ASN A 102 -5.42 -7.61 -38.84
C ASN A 102 -6.93 -7.88 -38.84
N LEU A 103 -7.74 -6.87 -39.15
CA LEU A 103 -9.17 -7.01 -39.32
C LEU A 103 -9.43 -7.74 -40.64
N THR A 104 -9.94 -8.97 -40.55
CA THR A 104 -10.34 -9.76 -41.72
C THR A 104 -11.86 -9.73 -41.78
N PHE A 105 -12.39 -8.96 -42.72
CA PHE A 105 -13.83 -8.81 -42.90
C PHE A 105 -14.38 -9.97 -43.75
N GLU A 106 -15.45 -10.60 -43.29
CA GLU A 106 -16.16 -11.66 -44.04
C GLU A 106 -17.60 -11.17 -44.29
N ALA A 107 -18.05 -11.21 -45.54
CA ALA A 107 -19.23 -10.46 -45.98
C ALA A 107 -20.57 -10.87 -45.34
N ALA A 108 -21.45 -9.88 -45.17
CA ALA A 108 -22.90 -10.08 -45.13
C ALA A 108 -23.52 -9.71 -46.49
N SER A 109 -24.41 -10.55 -47.01
CA SER A 109 -25.12 -10.31 -48.26
C SER A 109 -26.26 -9.31 -48.07
N ALA A 110 -26.31 -8.24 -48.87
CA ALA A 110 -27.55 -7.50 -49.09
C ALA A 110 -28.34 -8.24 -50.18
N HIS A 111 -29.45 -8.90 -49.81
CA HIS A 111 -30.37 -9.52 -50.77
C HIS A 111 -31.64 -8.68 -50.83
N THR A 112 -31.85 -7.98 -51.95
CA THR A 112 -33.13 -7.31 -52.27
C THR A 112 -33.71 -7.91 -53.55
N GLY A 113 -34.09 -9.19 -53.50
CA GLY A 113 -34.79 -9.86 -54.60
C GLY A 113 -33.96 -10.07 -55.87
N SER A 114 -34.47 -10.85 -56.82
CA SER A 114 -33.75 -11.33 -58.02
C SER A 114 -33.34 -10.25 -59.03
N THR A 115 -33.51 -8.97 -58.71
CA THR A 115 -33.18 -7.81 -59.56
C THR A 115 -32.55 -6.65 -58.77
N GLY A 116 -32.18 -6.86 -57.50
CA GLY A 116 -31.51 -5.85 -56.68
C GLY A 116 -29.98 -5.86 -56.84
N PRO A 117 -29.31 -4.77 -56.47
CA PRO A 117 -27.85 -4.75 -56.43
C PRO A 117 -27.34 -5.77 -55.42
N TRP A 118 -26.25 -6.44 -55.75
CA TRP A 118 -25.56 -7.36 -54.85
C TRP A 118 -24.12 -6.89 -54.63
N VAL A 119 -23.59 -7.23 -53.47
CA VAL A 119 -22.23 -6.89 -53.03
C VAL A 119 -21.48 -8.19 -52.81
N GLU A 120 -20.37 -8.41 -53.52
CA GLU A 120 -19.40 -9.44 -53.15
C GLU A 120 -18.16 -8.76 -52.58
N LEU A 121 -17.63 -9.32 -51.50
CA LEU A 121 -16.33 -8.93 -50.95
C LEU A 121 -15.32 -10.05 -51.23
N PHE A 122 -14.08 -9.65 -51.53
CA PHE A 122 -12.96 -10.55 -51.75
C PHE A 122 -12.00 -10.53 -50.56
N GLU A 123 -11.24 -11.61 -50.36
CA GLU A 123 -10.12 -11.64 -49.42
C GLU A 123 -9.17 -10.46 -49.69
N GLY A 124 -8.89 -9.66 -48.66
CA GLY A 124 -8.08 -8.43 -48.77
C GLY A 124 -8.86 -7.11 -48.64
N GLY A 125 -10.16 -7.15 -48.34
CA GLY A 125 -10.95 -5.96 -48.00
C GLY A 125 -11.47 -5.16 -49.20
N LEU A 126 -11.53 -5.79 -50.38
CA LEU A 126 -12.11 -5.22 -51.59
C LEU A 126 -13.58 -5.63 -51.70
N ALA A 127 -14.48 -4.64 -51.78
CA ALA A 127 -15.91 -4.85 -52.06
C ALA A 127 -16.20 -4.49 -53.51
N SER A 128 -16.90 -5.35 -54.26
CA SER A 128 -17.49 -5.01 -55.55
C SER A 128 -19.00 -4.91 -55.42
N ILE A 129 -19.55 -3.75 -55.78
CA ILE A 129 -20.99 -3.50 -55.84
C ILE A 129 -21.38 -3.33 -57.31
N ALA A 130 -22.27 -4.19 -57.78
CA ALA A 130 -22.83 -4.10 -59.12
C ALA A 130 -24.23 -3.47 -59.05
N LEU A 131 -24.42 -2.33 -59.72
CA LEU A 131 -25.72 -1.63 -59.80
C LEU A 131 -26.30 -1.76 -61.21
N TRP A 132 -27.57 -2.15 -61.31
CA TRP A 132 -28.28 -2.37 -62.59
C TRP A 132 -29.44 -1.38 -62.71
N ASP A 133 -29.65 -0.79 -63.90
CA ASP A 133 -30.78 0.09 -64.24
C ASP A 133 -31.14 1.15 -63.16
N VAL A 134 -30.14 1.94 -62.77
CA VAL A 134 -30.30 2.95 -61.73
C VAL A 134 -30.90 4.25 -62.32
N ASP A 135 -32.12 4.59 -61.90
CA ASP A 135 -32.73 5.90 -62.18
C ASP A 135 -31.93 7.00 -61.44
N PRO A 136 -31.79 8.24 -61.95
CA PRO A 136 -30.85 9.25 -61.47
C PRO A 136 -31.18 9.86 -60.09
N GLN A 137 -31.99 9.23 -59.26
CA GLN A 137 -32.29 9.73 -57.92
C GLN A 137 -31.19 9.30 -56.92
N PRO A 138 -30.95 10.09 -55.85
CA PRO A 138 -30.09 9.67 -54.76
C PRO A 138 -30.63 8.36 -54.18
N LEU A 139 -29.78 7.36 -54.08
CA LEU A 139 -30.13 6.07 -53.51
C LEU A 139 -29.33 5.85 -52.25
N THR A 140 -30.05 5.49 -51.20
CA THR A 140 -29.50 5.13 -49.89
C THR A 140 -29.77 3.65 -49.66
N TRP A 141 -28.73 2.89 -49.31
CA TRP A 141 -28.83 1.46 -49.00
C TRP A 141 -28.23 1.16 -47.64
N PRO A 142 -28.94 0.40 -46.78
CA PRO A 142 -28.33 -0.12 -45.57
C PRO A 142 -27.26 -1.15 -45.93
N VAL A 143 -26.12 -1.08 -45.27
CA VAL A 143 -25.02 -2.04 -45.37
C VAL A 143 -24.70 -2.56 -43.99
N GLU A 144 -24.48 -3.86 -43.93
CA GLU A 144 -24.07 -4.57 -42.74
C GLU A 144 -22.72 -5.23 -43.04
N VAL A 145 -21.72 -5.00 -42.19
CA VAL A 145 -20.39 -5.59 -42.30
C VAL A 145 -20.13 -6.37 -41.03
N ARG A 146 -19.68 -7.62 -41.18
CA ARG A 146 -19.33 -8.49 -40.05
C ARG A 146 -17.85 -8.82 -40.12
N GLU A 147 -17.18 -8.77 -38.99
CA GLU A 147 -15.81 -9.26 -38.84
C GLU A 147 -15.89 -10.59 -38.09
N THR A 148 -15.30 -11.65 -38.65
CA THR A 148 -15.55 -13.02 -38.19
C THR A 148 -14.59 -13.50 -37.12
N THR A 149 -13.43 -12.87 -36.95
CA THR A 149 -12.42 -13.26 -35.97
C THR A 149 -12.78 -12.81 -34.55
N LEU A 150 -13.27 -11.58 -34.43
CA LEU A 150 -13.61 -10.88 -33.19
C LEU A 150 -15.13 -10.78 -33.01
N GLY A 151 -15.91 -11.18 -34.01
CA GLY A 151 -17.37 -11.11 -33.99
C GLY A 151 -17.90 -9.67 -34.02
N LEU A 152 -17.13 -8.73 -34.58
CA LEU A 152 -17.54 -7.34 -34.69
C LEU A 152 -18.68 -7.22 -35.70
N HIS A 153 -19.54 -6.25 -35.45
CA HIS A 153 -20.66 -5.93 -36.32
C HIS A 153 -20.68 -4.43 -36.55
N ALA A 154 -20.77 -4.04 -37.81
CA ALA A 154 -20.91 -2.67 -38.22
C ALA A 154 -22.11 -2.54 -39.15
N ALA A 155 -22.92 -1.52 -38.94
CA ALA A 155 -24.04 -1.19 -39.81
C ALA A 155 -23.92 0.28 -40.22
N GLY A 156 -24.32 0.58 -41.45
CA GLY A 156 -24.27 1.94 -42.00
C GLY A 156 -25.16 2.07 -43.21
N GLU A 157 -25.09 3.22 -43.86
CA GLU A 157 -25.81 3.49 -45.10
C GLU A 157 -24.84 3.98 -46.18
N ILE A 158 -24.98 3.45 -47.40
CA ILE A 158 -24.32 4.00 -48.60
C ILE A 158 -25.29 4.96 -49.26
N THR A 159 -24.91 6.22 -49.45
CA THR A 159 -25.67 7.18 -50.26
C THR A 159 -24.88 7.59 -51.50
N ILE A 160 -25.45 7.40 -52.70
CA ILE A 160 -24.86 7.89 -53.95
C ILE A 160 -25.53 9.22 -54.34
N ALA A 161 -24.79 10.33 -54.23
CA ALA A 161 -25.24 11.63 -54.72
C ALA A 161 -24.93 11.81 -56.22
N GLN A 162 -25.78 12.52 -56.96
CA GLN A 162 -25.54 12.81 -58.37
C GLN A 162 -24.45 13.88 -58.57
N GLY A 163 -23.51 13.60 -59.48
CA GLY A 163 -22.52 14.57 -59.97
C GLY A 163 -21.11 14.31 -59.43
N ALA A 164 -20.20 13.95 -60.34
CA ALA A 164 -18.74 13.93 -60.17
C ALA A 164 -18.17 13.75 -58.73
N GLY A 165 -18.23 12.51 -58.23
CA GLY A 165 -17.00 11.81 -57.83
C GLY A 165 -16.58 11.83 -56.36
N SER A 166 -17.49 11.98 -55.40
CA SER A 166 -17.20 11.66 -54.00
C SER A 166 -18.33 10.82 -53.42
N LEU A 167 -17.99 9.68 -52.84
CA LEU A 167 -18.90 8.86 -52.04
C LEU A 167 -18.33 8.88 -50.61
N GLU A 168 -19.12 9.36 -49.66
CA GLU A 168 -18.79 9.26 -48.24
C GLU A 168 -19.55 8.07 -47.65
N LEU A 169 -18.80 7.11 -47.12
CA LEU A 169 -19.33 5.97 -46.38
C LEU A 169 -19.08 6.22 -44.89
N THR A 170 -20.16 6.38 -44.13
CA THR A 170 -20.08 6.39 -42.66
C THR A 170 -20.44 5.02 -42.14
N VAL A 171 -19.46 4.31 -41.59
CA VAL A 171 -19.66 2.99 -40.96
C VAL A 171 -19.65 3.19 -39.45
N GLN A 172 -20.77 2.90 -38.79
CA GLN A 172 -20.80 2.84 -37.33
C GLN A 172 -20.41 1.43 -36.88
N VAL A 173 -19.24 1.31 -36.28
CA VAL A 173 -18.75 0.04 -35.73
C VAL A 173 -19.18 -0.04 -34.27
N THR A 174 -20.06 -1.00 -33.96
CA THR A 174 -20.36 -1.32 -32.56
C THR A 174 -19.42 -2.43 -32.12
N LEU A 175 -18.40 -2.07 -31.35
CA LEU A 175 -17.51 -3.06 -30.75
C LEU A 175 -18.30 -3.85 -29.69
N PRO A 176 -18.22 -5.20 -29.67
CA PRO A 176 -18.76 -5.97 -28.58
C PRO A 176 -18.09 -5.50 -27.28
N PRO A 177 -18.81 -5.53 -26.15
CA PRO A 177 -18.25 -5.10 -24.88
C PRO A 177 -16.93 -5.84 -24.65
N VAL A 178 -15.83 -5.09 -24.54
CA VAL A 178 -14.50 -5.63 -24.30
C VAL A 178 -14.63 -6.65 -23.17
N ARG A 179 -14.24 -7.91 -23.43
CA ARG A 179 -14.25 -8.93 -22.38
C ARG A 179 -13.44 -8.38 -21.22
N ARG A 180 -14.13 -8.10 -20.12
CA ARG A 180 -13.49 -7.56 -18.93
C ARG A 180 -12.38 -8.54 -18.55
N ARG A 181 -11.16 -8.05 -18.42
CA ARG A 181 -10.03 -8.83 -17.93
C ARG A 181 -9.89 -8.57 -16.44
N LYS A 182 -9.79 -9.63 -15.64
CA LYS A 182 -9.35 -9.51 -14.25
C LYS A 182 -7.92 -8.96 -14.27
N THR A 183 -7.71 -7.80 -13.66
CA THR A 183 -6.37 -7.26 -13.45
C THR A 183 -5.80 -7.92 -12.19
N ILE A 184 -4.59 -8.46 -12.30
CA ILE A 184 -3.84 -8.95 -11.15
C ILE A 184 -3.17 -7.72 -10.54
N GLY A 185 -3.41 -7.47 -9.25
CA GLY A 185 -2.74 -6.39 -8.53
C GLY A 185 -1.25 -6.67 -8.37
N ASP A 186 -0.47 -5.60 -8.21
CA ASP A 186 0.94 -5.74 -7.86
C ASP A 186 1.08 -6.42 -6.49
N PRO A 187 2.15 -7.20 -6.26
CA PRO A 187 2.29 -7.99 -5.04
C PRO A 187 2.64 -7.15 -3.79
N GLY A 188 2.53 -5.83 -3.88
CA GLY A 188 2.83 -4.87 -2.82
C GLY A 188 4.30 -4.42 -2.81
N PRO A 189 4.60 -3.30 -2.15
CA PRO A 189 5.97 -2.81 -2.00
C PRO A 189 6.79 -3.71 -1.06
N TRP A 190 8.11 -3.67 -1.24
CA TRP A 190 9.07 -4.22 -0.28
C TRP A 190 9.31 -3.19 0.82
N ILE A 191 9.26 -3.63 2.06
CA ILE A 191 9.50 -2.83 3.25
C ILE A 191 10.84 -3.23 3.85
N GLY A 192 11.72 -2.25 4.02
CA GLY A 192 12.99 -2.42 4.71
C GLY A 192 12.84 -2.27 6.22
N GLY A 193 13.62 -3.03 6.97
CA GLY A 193 13.71 -2.94 8.42
C GLY A 193 15.10 -2.53 8.87
N HIS A 194 15.14 -1.68 9.89
CA HIS A 194 16.34 -1.09 10.43
C HIS A 194 16.81 -1.87 11.65
N THR A 195 18.11 -1.89 11.91
CA THR A 195 18.70 -2.69 12.98
C THR A 195 19.47 -1.84 13.97
N THR A 196 19.36 -2.18 15.25
CA THR A 196 20.10 -1.51 16.33
C THR A 196 20.67 -2.53 17.32
N GLY A 197 21.85 -2.21 17.86
CA GLY A 197 22.48 -2.97 18.94
C GLY A 197 22.06 -2.39 20.29
N VAL A 198 21.51 -3.22 21.17
CA VAL A 198 21.15 -2.84 22.54
C VAL A 198 22.10 -3.57 23.48
N TYR A 199 22.75 -2.82 24.36
CA TYR A 199 23.68 -3.37 25.33
C TYR A 199 23.44 -2.84 26.73
N ALA A 200 23.80 -3.64 27.73
CA ALA A 200 23.90 -3.23 29.12
C ALA A 200 25.13 -3.88 29.75
N GLY A 201 25.81 -3.14 30.63
CA GLY A 201 27.01 -3.64 31.29
C GLY A 201 27.00 -3.37 32.79
N VAL A 202 27.82 -4.13 33.50
CA VAL A 202 28.12 -3.90 34.91
C VAL A 202 29.62 -3.80 35.12
N HIS A 203 29.99 -2.95 36.07
CA HIS A 203 31.37 -2.74 36.49
C HIS A 203 31.44 -2.98 37.99
N CYS A 204 32.11 -4.07 38.42
CA CYS A 204 32.21 -4.41 39.84
C CYS A 204 33.64 -4.76 40.24
N ALA A 205 33.93 -4.63 41.54
CA ALA A 205 35.18 -5.10 42.12
C ALA A 205 35.30 -6.63 41.97
N PRO A 206 36.51 -7.19 41.84
CA PRO A 206 36.70 -8.63 41.65
C PRO A 206 36.21 -9.43 42.87
N THR A 207 35.22 -10.31 42.65
CA THR A 207 34.79 -11.37 43.58
C THR A 207 35.21 -12.75 43.06
N PRO A 208 35.30 -13.79 43.91
CA PRO A 208 35.63 -15.15 43.48
C PRO A 208 34.67 -15.73 42.41
N ARG A 209 33.42 -15.25 42.35
CA ARG A 209 32.39 -15.65 41.38
C ARG A 209 32.03 -14.54 40.39
N PHE A 210 32.91 -13.56 40.24
CA PHE A 210 32.61 -12.34 39.48
C PHE A 210 32.04 -12.63 38.09
N ASN A 211 32.60 -13.58 37.33
CA ASN A 211 32.16 -13.79 35.95
C ASN A 211 30.69 -14.24 35.90
N GLU A 212 30.27 -15.18 36.76
CA GLU A 212 28.89 -15.67 36.80
C GLU A 212 27.92 -14.58 37.28
N GLU A 213 28.28 -13.88 38.36
CA GLU A 213 27.43 -12.84 38.96
C GLU A 213 27.30 -11.61 38.03
N ALA A 214 28.41 -11.16 37.45
CA ALA A 214 28.44 -10.00 36.57
C ALA A 214 27.75 -10.27 35.23
N GLU A 215 27.93 -11.46 34.64
CA GLU A 215 27.19 -11.85 33.44
C GLU A 215 25.69 -11.89 33.69
N GLN A 216 25.27 -12.48 34.82
CA GLN A 216 23.85 -12.53 35.19
C GLN A 216 23.29 -11.12 35.40
N MET A 217 23.99 -10.23 36.10
CA MET A 217 23.55 -8.86 36.32
C MET A 217 23.49 -8.05 35.01
N ALA A 218 24.50 -8.15 34.15
CA ALA A 218 24.48 -7.48 32.84
C ALA A 218 23.31 -7.95 31.97
N ARG A 219 23.02 -9.26 31.97
CA ARG A 219 21.86 -9.83 31.28
C ARG A 219 20.55 -9.29 31.85
N LEU A 220 20.39 -9.27 33.18
CA LEU A 220 19.19 -8.73 33.82
C LEU A 220 18.99 -7.24 33.51
N HIS A 221 20.06 -6.44 33.51
CA HIS A 221 19.99 -5.03 33.12
C HIS A 221 19.57 -4.85 31.66
N LEU A 222 20.11 -5.68 30.75
CA LEU A 222 19.72 -5.67 29.34
C LEU A 222 18.22 -5.99 29.22
N GLU A 223 17.76 -7.09 29.82
CA GLU A 223 16.37 -7.54 29.77
C GLU A 223 15.39 -6.51 30.36
N GLN A 224 15.79 -5.76 31.38
CA GLN A 224 14.96 -4.69 31.97
C GLN A 224 14.89 -3.42 31.12
N GLY A 225 15.93 -3.11 30.34
CA GLY A 225 16.04 -1.86 29.58
C GLY A 225 15.78 -1.98 28.09
N GLU A 226 15.82 -3.20 27.53
CA GLU A 226 15.87 -3.41 26.09
C GLU A 226 14.65 -2.86 25.35
N GLU A 227 13.44 -3.07 25.87
CA GLU A 227 12.24 -2.58 25.23
C GLU A 227 12.24 -1.05 25.09
N CYS A 228 12.67 -0.33 26.13
CA CYS A 228 12.77 1.13 26.10
C CYS A 228 13.79 1.61 25.05
N ALA A 229 14.92 0.90 24.93
CA ALA A 229 15.95 1.22 23.94
C ALA A 229 15.42 0.98 22.51
N VAL A 230 14.72 -0.13 22.27
CA VAL A 230 14.09 -0.43 20.98
C VAL A 230 12.99 0.58 20.65
N GLU A 231 12.16 0.96 21.62
CA GLU A 231 11.12 1.97 21.43
C GLU A 231 11.68 3.34 21.09
N ARG A 232 12.76 3.76 21.76
CA ARG A 232 13.43 5.03 21.42
C ARG A 232 13.97 4.98 20.00
N PHE A 233 14.67 3.90 19.64
CA PHE A 233 15.17 3.71 18.28
C PHE A 233 14.04 3.75 17.24
N LEU A 234 12.94 3.02 17.48
CA LEU A 234 11.76 3.05 16.61
C LEU A 234 11.16 4.45 16.50
N TRP A 235 11.08 5.19 17.61
CA TRP A 235 10.59 6.57 17.61
C TRP A 235 11.46 7.47 16.74
N ASP A 236 12.78 7.42 16.90
CA ASP A 236 13.72 8.21 16.12
C ASP A 236 13.61 7.87 14.62
N GLU A 237 13.57 6.58 14.25
CA GLU A 237 13.40 6.15 12.85
C GLU A 237 12.05 6.63 12.26
N MET A 238 10.95 6.53 13.01
CA MET A 238 9.65 7.05 12.56
C MET A 238 9.68 8.56 12.33
N MET A 239 10.38 9.33 13.18
CA MET A 239 10.51 10.78 13.03
C MET A 239 11.39 11.13 11.83
N ASP A 240 12.51 10.42 11.64
CA ASP A 240 13.46 10.63 10.54
C ASP A 240 12.86 10.29 9.18
N GLU A 241 11.99 9.27 9.08
CA GLU A 241 11.28 8.93 7.85
C GLU A 241 10.28 10.02 7.42
N GLY A 242 9.83 10.87 8.35
CA GLY A 242 8.91 11.97 8.05
C GLY A 242 7.47 11.48 7.89
N PRO A 243 6.78 11.15 8.98
CA PRO A 243 5.42 10.63 8.94
C PRO A 243 4.49 11.66 8.30
N LEU A 244 3.49 11.20 7.54
CA LEU A 244 2.57 12.10 6.85
C LEU A 244 1.67 12.83 7.86
N PRO A 245 1.68 14.17 7.93
CA PRO A 245 0.76 14.90 8.78
C PRO A 245 -0.68 14.76 8.29
N LEU A 246 -1.60 14.48 9.22
CA LEU A 246 -3.03 14.51 8.93
C LEU A 246 -3.57 15.96 8.84
N PRO A 247 -4.71 16.17 8.17
CA PRO A 247 -5.37 17.47 8.17
C PRO A 247 -5.61 17.96 9.60
N GLY A 248 -5.24 19.21 9.89
CA GLY A 248 -5.43 19.80 11.22
C GLY A 248 -4.29 19.58 12.22
N HIS A 249 -3.17 18.95 11.84
CA HIS A 249 -2.01 18.77 12.74
C HIS A 249 -1.42 20.08 13.32
N ASP A 250 -1.72 21.23 12.71
CA ASP A 250 -1.34 22.57 13.20
C ASP A 250 -2.31 23.16 14.24
N ASP A 251 -3.52 22.62 14.37
CA ASP A 251 -4.54 23.06 15.33
C ASP A 251 -4.91 21.88 16.25
N PRO A 252 -4.18 21.68 17.36
CA PRO A 252 -4.35 20.51 18.22
C PRO A 252 -5.80 20.33 18.67
N VAL A 253 -6.38 19.19 18.28
CA VAL A 253 -7.77 18.84 18.59
C VAL A 253 -7.86 17.98 19.85
N GLU A 254 -9.09 17.65 20.25
CA GLU A 254 -9.31 16.79 21.41
C GLU A 254 -8.78 15.37 21.18
N LEU A 255 -8.27 14.75 22.24
CA LEU A 255 -7.63 13.43 22.21
C LEU A 255 -8.41 12.35 21.46
N HIS A 256 -9.73 12.30 21.63
CA HIS A 256 -10.57 11.33 20.95
C HIS A 256 -10.70 11.58 19.44
N GLN A 257 -10.64 12.84 19.02
CA GLN A 257 -10.70 13.22 17.62
C GLN A 257 -9.39 12.84 16.92
N VAL A 258 -8.24 13.16 17.53
CA VAL A 258 -6.91 12.74 17.01
C VAL A 258 -6.84 11.22 16.83
N LEU A 259 -7.32 10.48 17.83
CA LEU A 259 -7.34 9.02 17.77
C LEU A 259 -8.20 8.52 16.62
N GLY A 260 -9.39 9.08 16.44
CA GLY A 260 -10.29 8.73 15.34
C GLY A 260 -9.69 9.05 13.97
N GLU A 261 -9.06 10.21 13.82
CA GLU A 261 -8.41 10.64 12.56
C GLU A 261 -7.23 9.74 12.19
N VAL A 262 -6.35 9.43 13.16
CA VAL A 262 -5.20 8.54 12.93
C VAL A 262 -5.66 7.12 12.62
N GLU A 263 -6.64 6.60 13.36
CA GLU A 263 -7.19 5.28 13.12
C GLU A 263 -7.89 5.18 11.77
N GLU A 264 -8.71 6.17 11.39
CA GLU A 264 -9.35 6.23 10.08
C GLU A 264 -8.32 6.22 8.96
N GLU A 265 -7.29 7.06 9.03
CA GLU A 265 -6.25 7.10 7.99
C GLU A 265 -5.49 5.77 7.90
N LEU A 266 -5.21 5.12 9.04
CA LEU A 266 -4.61 3.79 9.05
C LEU A 266 -5.49 2.77 8.32
N PHE A 267 -6.80 2.74 8.57
CA PHE A 267 -7.73 1.85 7.86
C PHE A 267 -7.95 2.21 6.39
N GLN A 268 -7.73 3.46 5.99
CA GLN A 268 -7.80 3.84 4.58
C GLN A 268 -6.55 3.38 3.81
N ARG A 269 -5.37 3.44 4.46
CA ARG A 269 -4.08 3.03 3.87
C ARG A 269 -3.84 1.54 3.93
N LEU A 270 -4.28 0.91 5.01
CA LEU A 270 -4.09 -0.51 5.30
C LEU A 270 -5.41 -1.25 5.12
N GLN A 271 -5.33 -2.49 4.67
CA GLN A 271 -6.48 -3.40 4.70
C GLN A 271 -6.70 -4.05 6.07
N GLY A 272 -6.33 -3.37 7.15
CA GLY A 272 -6.36 -3.91 8.50
C GLY A 272 -5.93 -2.90 9.56
N ALA A 273 -5.90 -3.36 10.81
CA ALA A 273 -5.52 -2.55 11.96
C ALA A 273 -3.99 -2.31 11.99
N GLY A 274 -3.60 -1.07 12.28
CA GLY A 274 -2.21 -0.67 12.50
C GLY A 274 -1.81 -0.68 13.99
N VAL A 275 -0.82 0.14 14.31
CA VAL A 275 -0.36 0.39 15.69
C VAL A 275 -0.35 1.89 15.96
N LEU A 276 -0.91 2.31 17.10
CA LEU A 276 -0.82 3.67 17.61
C LEU A 276 0.33 3.76 18.62
N HIS A 277 1.23 4.71 18.42
CA HIS A 277 2.38 4.99 19.27
C HIS A 277 2.10 6.25 20.10
N LEU A 278 1.98 6.08 21.42
CA LEU A 278 1.61 7.14 22.36
C LEU A 278 2.64 7.26 23.48
N PRO A 279 2.99 8.49 23.91
CA PRO A 279 3.73 8.69 25.15
C PRO A 279 2.95 8.12 26.35
N ALA A 280 3.63 7.44 27.27
CA ALA A 280 3.00 6.76 28.41
C ALA A 280 2.17 7.70 29.32
N ARG A 281 2.46 9.00 29.34
CA ARG A 281 1.66 10.00 30.08
C ARG A 281 0.20 10.07 29.61
N LEU A 282 -0.10 9.61 28.39
CA LEU A 282 -1.45 9.54 27.85
C LEU A 282 -2.25 8.32 28.33
N ALA A 283 -1.60 7.34 28.98
CA ALA A 283 -2.30 6.16 29.47
C ALA A 283 -3.43 6.54 30.45
N VAL A 284 -3.14 7.37 31.46
CA VAL A 284 -4.13 7.79 32.48
C VAL A 284 -5.38 8.47 31.91
N PRO A 285 -5.28 9.55 31.09
CA PRO A 285 -6.46 10.17 30.51
C PRO A 285 -7.23 9.21 29.57
N LEU A 286 -6.55 8.22 29.01
CA LEU A 286 -7.17 7.22 28.14
C LEU A 286 -7.81 6.05 28.88
N THR A 287 -7.31 5.65 30.05
CA THR A 287 -7.94 4.63 30.89
C THR A 287 -9.33 5.07 31.36
N GLY A 288 -9.52 6.38 31.62
CA GLY A 288 -10.84 6.94 31.93
C GLY A 288 -11.77 7.05 30.72
N SER A 289 -11.23 6.90 29.51
CA SER A 289 -11.98 7.04 28.27
C SER A 289 -12.60 5.70 27.85
N ARG A 290 -13.75 5.75 27.16
CA ARG A 290 -14.39 4.54 26.62
C ARG A 290 -13.77 4.06 25.31
N TYR A 291 -12.67 4.67 24.85
CA TYR A 291 -12.10 4.45 23.52
C TYR A 291 -11.16 3.23 23.45
N PHE A 292 -10.64 2.78 24.59
CA PHE A 292 -9.67 1.70 24.69
C PHE A 292 -10.22 0.51 25.47
N ILE A 293 -9.76 -0.67 25.07
CA ILE A 293 -9.94 -1.93 25.77
C ILE A 293 -8.56 -2.32 26.27
N TRP A 294 -8.49 -2.60 27.57
CA TRP A 294 -7.30 -3.07 28.26
C TRP A 294 -7.53 -4.55 28.54
N GLU A 295 -6.63 -5.40 28.05
CA GLU A 295 -6.69 -6.84 28.27
C GLU A 295 -5.79 -7.22 29.45
N ASP A 296 -6.16 -8.29 30.16
CA ASP A 296 -5.44 -8.76 31.35
C ASP A 296 -4.03 -9.30 31.03
N ASP A 297 -3.73 -9.53 29.74
CA ASP A 297 -2.44 -9.98 29.22
C ASP A 297 -1.49 -8.81 28.86
N GLY A 298 -1.88 -7.58 29.19
CA GLY A 298 -1.07 -6.39 28.97
C GLY A 298 -1.25 -5.77 27.58
N HIS A 299 -2.17 -6.26 26.77
CA HIS A 299 -2.43 -5.65 25.48
C HIS A 299 -3.44 -4.50 25.62
N ALA A 300 -3.16 -3.39 24.95
CA ALA A 300 -4.10 -2.28 24.80
C ALA A 300 -4.48 -2.14 23.32
N HIS A 301 -5.78 -2.00 23.06
CA HIS A 301 -6.28 -1.74 21.72
C HIS A 301 -7.48 -0.79 21.73
N THR A 302 -7.73 -0.11 20.62
CA THR A 302 -8.93 0.71 20.42
C THR A 302 -10.16 -0.18 20.25
N ARG A 303 -11.36 0.40 20.27
CA ARG A 303 -12.58 -0.37 19.93
C ARG A 303 -12.61 -0.98 18.53
N LEU A 304 -11.83 -0.47 17.58
CA LEU A 304 -11.72 -1.05 16.23
C LEU A 304 -10.61 -2.11 16.13
N GLY A 305 -9.91 -2.40 17.23
CA GLY A 305 -8.86 -3.41 17.29
C GLY A 305 -7.47 -2.91 16.92
N THR A 306 -7.28 -1.60 16.76
CA THR A 306 -5.96 -1.00 16.52
C THR A 306 -5.13 -1.10 17.79
N LYS A 307 -3.93 -1.69 17.69
CA LYS A 307 -3.05 -1.89 18.84
C LYS A 307 -2.48 -0.57 19.31
N VAL A 308 -2.17 -0.47 20.60
CA VAL A 308 -1.75 0.79 21.22
C VAL A 308 -0.52 0.53 22.07
N VAL A 309 0.55 1.27 21.78
CA VAL A 309 1.81 1.23 22.52
C VAL A 309 1.90 2.48 23.39
N PHE A 310 1.96 2.28 24.70
CA PHE A 310 2.24 3.32 25.69
C PHE A 310 3.70 3.22 26.14
N SER A 311 4.53 4.13 25.62
CA SER A 311 5.96 4.12 25.93
C SER A 311 6.40 5.37 26.71
N PRO A 312 7.14 5.23 27.83
CA PRO A 312 7.83 6.34 28.47
C PRO A 312 9.10 6.75 27.70
N CYS A 313 9.44 6.04 26.64
CA CYS A 313 10.67 6.19 25.85
C CYS A 313 10.42 6.92 24.52
N TYR A 314 9.15 7.15 24.16
CA TYR A 314 8.74 8.10 23.12
C TYR A 314 8.87 9.52 23.64
N ASP A 315 9.54 10.39 22.88
CA ASP A 315 9.70 11.79 23.25
C ASP A 315 8.35 12.53 23.06
N PRO A 316 7.70 12.98 24.13
CA PRO A 316 6.41 13.66 24.02
C PRO A 316 6.54 15.12 23.55
N VAL A 317 7.76 15.67 23.51
CA VAL A 317 8.02 17.08 23.21
C VAL A 317 8.19 17.27 21.71
N ASN A 318 8.94 16.40 21.03
CA ASN A 318 9.27 16.59 19.63
C ASN A 318 8.11 16.15 18.72
N ARG A 319 7.82 16.99 17.72
CA ARG A 319 6.91 16.68 16.62
C ARG A 319 7.73 16.26 15.38
N PRO A 320 7.16 15.43 14.49
CA PRO A 320 7.85 15.04 13.27
C PRO A 320 8.11 16.17 12.28
N ASP A 321 7.41 17.29 12.39
CA ASP A 321 7.67 18.51 11.60
C ASP A 321 8.86 19.35 12.12
N GLY A 322 9.59 18.84 13.13
CA GLY A 322 10.71 19.53 13.77
C GLY A 322 10.31 20.60 14.78
N THR A 323 9.01 20.80 15.02
CA THR A 323 8.50 21.70 16.07
C THR A 323 8.34 20.96 17.40
N THR A 324 7.94 21.68 18.46
CA THR A 324 7.71 21.08 19.78
C THR A 324 6.27 21.25 20.21
N ASN A 325 5.68 20.21 20.79
CA ASN A 325 4.37 20.27 21.44
C ASN A 325 4.37 21.31 22.58
N ALA A 326 3.35 22.17 22.61
CA ALA A 326 3.15 23.06 23.74
C ALA A 326 2.74 22.27 25.00
N ARG A 327 2.65 22.97 26.14
CA ARG A 327 2.22 22.33 27.39
C ARG A 327 0.77 21.84 27.27
N GLY A 328 0.58 20.53 27.45
CA GLY A 328 -0.73 19.89 27.35
C GLY A 328 -1.03 19.33 25.96
N GLU A 329 -0.21 19.66 24.96
CA GLU A 329 -0.25 19.04 23.65
C GLU A 329 0.58 17.75 23.62
N PHE A 330 0.24 16.87 22.69
CA PHE A 330 0.93 15.62 22.45
C PHE A 330 0.82 15.22 20.97
N THR A 331 1.73 14.35 20.55
CA THR A 331 1.73 13.73 19.24
C THR A 331 1.30 12.27 19.35
N ILE A 332 0.47 11.83 18.41
CA ILE A 332 0.19 10.42 18.17
C ILE A 332 0.75 10.07 16.80
N VAL A 333 1.52 8.99 16.73
CA VAL A 333 2.00 8.42 15.47
C VAL A 333 1.27 7.11 15.23
N GLY A 334 0.70 6.96 14.04
CA GLY A 334 0.10 5.72 13.56
C GLY A 334 1.01 5.04 12.57
N THR A 335 1.24 3.74 12.73
CA THR A 335 2.00 2.90 11.80
C THR A 335 1.18 1.70 11.29
N GLY A 336 1.66 1.06 10.22
CA GLY A 336 1.27 -0.31 9.88
C GLY A 336 1.66 -1.32 10.98
N PRO A 337 1.28 -2.60 10.84
CA PRO A 337 1.73 -3.63 11.76
C PRO A 337 3.25 -3.62 11.94
N VAL A 338 3.70 -3.62 13.20
CA VAL A 338 5.12 -3.59 13.54
C VAL A 338 5.68 -5.00 13.67
N MET A 339 6.85 -5.24 13.11
CA MET A 339 7.66 -6.45 13.27
C MET A 339 8.90 -6.14 14.09
N VAL A 340 9.20 -7.00 15.07
CA VAL A 340 10.43 -6.94 15.86
C VAL A 340 11.16 -8.29 15.73
N LEU A 341 12.38 -8.27 15.19
CA LEU A 341 13.31 -9.40 15.19
C LEU A 341 14.27 -9.22 16.37
N ARG A 342 14.57 -10.32 17.07
CA ARG A 342 15.43 -10.30 18.26
C ARG A 342 16.50 -11.38 18.17
N SER A 343 17.76 -10.98 18.31
CA SER A 343 18.89 -11.92 18.37
C SER A 343 19.11 -12.47 19.79
N PRO A 344 19.85 -13.59 19.94
CA PRO A 344 20.33 -14.04 21.24
C PRO A 344 21.17 -12.98 21.96
N VAL A 345 21.30 -13.09 23.28
CA VAL A 345 22.27 -12.28 24.04
C VAL A 345 23.67 -12.83 23.82
N GLU A 346 24.55 -11.96 23.35
CA GLU A 346 25.99 -12.16 23.38
C GLU A 346 26.56 -11.57 24.68
N MET A 347 27.43 -12.34 25.34
CA MET A 347 28.09 -11.92 26.56
C MET A 347 29.57 -11.64 26.27
N PHE A 348 30.04 -10.47 26.68
CA PHE A 348 31.44 -10.09 26.62
C PHE A 348 31.97 -9.80 28.01
N ASN A 349 33.11 -10.38 28.36
CA ASN A 349 33.80 -10.09 29.61
C ASN A 349 35.19 -9.54 29.34
N ARG A 350 35.56 -8.48 30.07
CA ARG A 350 36.93 -7.96 30.05
C ARG A 350 37.43 -7.66 31.46
N VAL A 351 38.74 -7.81 31.62
CA VAL A 351 39.47 -7.37 32.81
C VAL A 351 40.36 -6.21 32.41
N ALA A 352 40.21 -5.07 33.06
CA ALA A 352 41.10 -3.94 32.90
C ALA A 352 42.42 -4.26 33.63
N GLU A 353 43.46 -4.60 32.88
CA GLU A 353 44.76 -5.05 33.41
C GLU A 353 45.39 -4.09 34.43
N ARG A 354 45.14 -2.78 34.28
CA ARG A 354 45.74 -1.74 35.12
C ARG A 354 45.03 -1.54 36.46
N THR A 355 43.70 -1.69 36.50
CA THR A 355 42.89 -1.41 37.70
C THR A 355 42.36 -2.68 38.36
N ASN A 356 42.51 -3.83 37.70
CA ASN A 356 41.85 -5.09 38.04
C ASN A 356 40.32 -4.99 38.07
N ASP A 357 39.77 -3.94 37.46
CA ASP A 357 38.33 -3.84 37.27
C ASP A 357 37.88 -4.89 36.27
N ARG A 358 36.70 -5.44 36.52
CA ARG A 358 36.11 -6.40 35.62
C ARG A 358 34.78 -5.85 35.11
N ILE A 359 34.55 -6.04 33.82
CA ILE A 359 33.39 -5.57 33.09
C ILE A 359 32.72 -6.78 32.45
N ALA A 360 31.43 -6.95 32.69
CA ALA A 360 30.56 -7.83 31.93
C ALA A 360 29.59 -6.98 31.11
N LEU A 361 29.43 -7.31 29.83
CA LEU A 361 28.57 -6.64 28.87
C LEU A 361 27.65 -7.69 28.25
N ALA A 362 26.35 -7.47 28.34
CA ALA A 362 25.34 -8.20 27.60
C ALA A 362 24.91 -7.33 26.41
N GLU A 363 24.90 -7.89 25.21
CA GLU A 363 24.47 -7.19 23.99
C GLU A 363 23.55 -8.09 23.17
N ARG A 364 22.60 -7.49 22.46
CA ARG A 364 21.83 -8.15 21.40
C ARG A 364 21.41 -7.14 20.35
N PHE A 365 21.22 -7.61 19.12
CA PHE A 365 20.62 -6.85 18.03
C PHE A 365 19.10 -7.01 17.98
N TYR A 366 18.45 -5.92 17.60
CA TYR A 366 17.05 -5.85 17.21
C TYR A 366 16.92 -5.39 15.76
N GLY A 367 15.92 -5.93 15.07
CA GLY A 367 15.48 -5.45 13.76
C GLY A 367 14.04 -4.99 13.89
N VAL A 368 13.75 -3.74 13.54
CA VAL A 368 12.40 -3.17 13.65
C VAL A 368 11.96 -2.66 12.29
N ALA A 369 10.71 -2.93 11.95
CA ALA A 369 10.06 -2.41 10.76
C ALA A 369 8.56 -2.26 11.02
N TRP A 370 7.91 -1.34 10.32
CA TRP A 370 6.45 -1.23 10.27
C TRP A 370 5.98 -1.35 8.82
N ASP A 371 4.77 -1.86 8.59
CA ASP A 371 4.20 -1.90 7.25
C ASP A 371 3.93 -0.46 6.73
N CYS A 372 3.67 -0.28 5.44
CA CYS A 372 3.85 0.99 4.71
C CYS A 372 3.09 2.25 5.20
N ALA A 373 2.20 2.14 6.19
CA ALA A 373 1.50 3.29 6.73
C ALA A 373 2.37 3.95 7.82
N LEU A 374 2.54 5.26 7.71
CA LEU A 374 3.21 6.09 8.70
C LEU A 374 2.57 7.48 8.65
N VAL A 375 1.79 7.80 9.68
CA VAL A 375 0.97 9.02 9.77
C VAL A 375 1.03 9.59 11.18
N TRP A 376 0.71 10.88 11.33
CA TRP A 376 0.67 11.48 12.66
C TRP A 376 -0.30 12.66 12.73
N SER A 377 -0.71 12.97 13.96
CA SER A 377 -1.48 14.17 14.27
C SER A 377 -1.16 14.66 15.68
N THR A 378 -1.57 15.88 16.00
CA THR A 378 -1.41 16.47 17.32
C THR A 378 -2.74 16.63 18.03
N GLY A 379 -2.71 16.43 19.34
CA GLY A 379 -3.86 16.67 20.19
C GLY A 379 -3.50 17.44 21.43
N LYS A 380 -4.52 17.86 22.15
CA LYS A 380 -4.41 18.46 23.48
C LYS A 380 -5.23 17.68 24.49
N ILE A 381 -4.72 17.60 25.71
CA ILE A 381 -5.51 17.14 26.85
C ILE A 381 -6.32 18.35 27.31
N CYS A 382 -7.65 18.29 27.21
CA CYS A 382 -8.56 19.28 27.83
C CYS A 382 -8.04 19.65 29.23
N GLY A 383 -7.83 20.95 29.48
CA GLY A 383 -7.57 21.41 30.85
C GLY A 383 -8.80 21.10 31.69
N CYS A 384 -8.68 20.13 32.60
CA CYS A 384 -9.75 19.77 33.54
C CYS A 384 -10.16 20.94 34.43
#